data_AF-A0A2D5WZZ7-F1
#
_entry.id   AF-A0A2D5WZZ7-F1
#
_cell.length_a   1.000
_cell.length_b   1.000
_cell.length_c   1.000
_cell.angle_alpha   90.00
_cell.angle_beta   90.00
_cell.angle_gamma   90.00
#
_symmetry.space_group_name_H-M   'P 1'
#
loop_
_entity.id
_entity.type
_entity.pdbx_description
1 polymer ?
#
loop_
_entity_poly.entity_id
_entity_poly.type
_entity_poly.pdbx_seq_one_letter_code
_entity_poly.pdbx_strand_id
1 'polypeptide(L)'
;MKIIVVSGGFDPLHSGHLAYINKASLLGDHLVVALNSDNWLTEKKGQPFMSFYERKEILENLKAVNEVIEFDDSDGSCCAALEQIKLSYPEDQIIFCNGGDRDKTNIPEMIVQNIEFEFGVGGDDKKNSSSWILKNWLGEAEDRVWGKFFNLYKNEKIKLKELIIHAGKGMSLQRHFNRDEIWFVSKGKCNVKYQRTKQKDQQIEKLGLHDVFKVGKEDWHQIYNPYAEECRIIEIQYGDETSEEDIERLEFYEGNNDE
;
A
#
# COMPACT_ATOMS: atom_id res chain seq x y z
N MET A 1 -25.82 28.43 -11.29
CA MET A 1 -24.44 28.28 -10.78
C MET A 1 -23.84 27.02 -11.39
N LYS A 2 -22.52 26.89 -11.35
CA LYS A 2 -21.83 25.65 -11.68
C LYS A 2 -21.50 24.90 -10.39
N ILE A 3 -22.16 23.78 -10.18
CA ILE A 3 -21.94 22.87 -9.05
C ILE A 3 -20.88 21.85 -9.47
N ILE A 4 -19.74 21.90 -8.81
CA ILE A 4 -18.65 20.95 -9.01
C ILE A 4 -18.78 19.83 -8.01
N VAL A 5 -18.72 18.60 -8.50
CA VAL A 5 -18.80 17.41 -7.65
C VAL A 5 -17.50 16.64 -7.76
N VAL A 6 -16.90 16.34 -6.61
CA VAL A 6 -15.78 15.39 -6.50
C VAL A 6 -16.19 14.26 -5.57
N SER A 7 -15.72 13.04 -5.83
CA SER A 7 -15.96 11.91 -4.93
C SER A 7 -14.67 11.24 -4.49
N GLY A 8 -14.74 10.55 -3.36
CA GLY A 8 -13.65 9.72 -2.88
C GLY A 8 -13.73 9.38 -1.40
N GLY A 9 -12.82 8.50 -0.98
CA GLY A 9 -12.69 8.10 0.42
C GLY A 9 -11.83 9.05 1.27
N PHE A 10 -10.88 9.77 0.65
CA PHE A 10 -10.02 10.77 1.32
C PHE A 10 -9.34 10.28 2.61
N ASP A 11 -8.84 9.03 2.61
CA ASP A 11 -8.44 8.35 3.85
C ASP A 11 -7.05 7.65 3.80
N PRO A 12 -5.99 8.25 4.40
CA PRO A 12 -5.97 9.62 4.92
C PRO A 12 -5.96 10.67 3.82
N LEU A 13 -6.40 11.89 4.17
CA LEU A 13 -6.26 13.06 3.32
C LEU A 13 -4.76 13.38 3.12
N HIS A 14 -4.39 13.80 1.90
CA HIS A 14 -3.00 14.12 1.57
C HIS A 14 -2.91 15.17 0.46
N SER A 15 -1.70 15.62 0.15
CA SER A 15 -1.45 16.69 -0.83
C SER A 15 -2.05 16.44 -2.22
N GLY A 16 -2.03 15.20 -2.71
CA GLY A 16 -2.76 14.80 -3.94
C GLY A 16 -4.26 15.10 -3.90
N HIS A 17 -4.96 14.78 -2.81
CA HIS A 17 -6.38 15.13 -2.65
C HIS A 17 -6.59 16.64 -2.60
N LEU A 18 -5.73 17.38 -1.88
CA LEU A 18 -5.80 18.84 -1.83
C LEU A 18 -5.62 19.48 -3.22
N ALA A 19 -4.66 18.98 -4.01
CA ALA A 19 -4.44 19.46 -5.37
C ALA A 19 -5.63 19.17 -6.29
N TYR A 20 -6.23 17.99 -6.14
CA TYR A 20 -7.44 17.61 -6.86
C TYR A 20 -8.63 18.51 -6.51
N ILE A 21 -8.95 18.65 -5.22
CA ILE A 21 -10.06 19.48 -4.72
C ILE A 21 -9.87 20.95 -5.15
N ASN A 22 -8.66 21.51 -4.95
CA ASN A 22 -8.37 22.90 -5.31
C ASN A 22 -8.45 23.16 -6.83
N LYS A 23 -8.13 22.17 -7.68
CA LYS A 23 -8.29 22.31 -9.13
C LYS A 23 -9.76 22.21 -9.52
N ALA A 24 -10.50 21.27 -8.94
CA ALA A 24 -11.92 21.11 -9.17
C ALA A 24 -12.70 22.38 -8.77
N SER A 25 -12.37 22.99 -7.63
CA SER A 25 -13.05 24.21 -7.15
C SER A 25 -12.90 25.42 -8.08
N LEU A 26 -11.94 25.41 -9.02
CA LEU A 26 -11.77 26.49 -10.00
C LEU A 26 -12.69 26.36 -11.22
N LEU A 27 -13.39 25.24 -11.37
CA LEU A 27 -14.25 24.95 -12.52
C LEU A 27 -15.68 25.49 -12.36
N GLY A 28 -16.07 25.89 -11.16
CA GLY A 28 -17.42 26.36 -10.87
C GLY A 28 -17.51 27.23 -9.62
N ASP A 29 -18.73 27.43 -9.15
CA ASP A 29 -19.07 28.39 -8.10
C ASP A 29 -19.19 27.74 -6.72
N HIS A 30 -19.48 26.44 -6.70
CA HIS A 30 -19.76 25.68 -5.49
C HIS A 30 -19.22 24.24 -5.61
N LEU A 31 -18.37 23.79 -4.69
CA LEU A 31 -17.80 22.45 -4.69
C LEU A 31 -18.43 21.58 -3.60
N VAL A 32 -19.05 20.49 -4.05
CA VAL A 32 -19.61 19.42 -3.23
C VAL A 32 -18.67 18.22 -3.23
N VAL A 33 -18.31 17.72 -2.06
CA VAL A 33 -17.59 16.45 -1.90
C VAL A 33 -18.58 15.35 -1.56
N ALA A 34 -18.73 14.38 -2.46
CA ALA A 34 -19.41 13.12 -2.17
C ALA A 34 -18.43 12.17 -1.46
N LEU A 35 -18.58 12.05 -0.14
CA LEU A 35 -17.65 11.29 0.71
C LEU A 35 -18.08 9.82 0.82
N ASN A 36 -17.18 8.89 0.46
CA ASN A 36 -17.45 7.45 0.59
C ASN A 36 -17.54 7.00 2.06
N SER A 37 -18.37 5.98 2.31
CA SER A 37 -18.62 5.40 3.63
C SER A 37 -17.41 4.63 4.19
N ASP A 38 -17.45 4.34 5.49
CA ASP A 38 -16.45 3.47 6.13
C ASP A 38 -16.54 2.02 5.63
N ASN A 39 -17.74 1.56 5.22
CA ASN A 39 -17.95 0.24 4.64
C ASN A 39 -17.25 0.12 3.28
N TRP A 40 -17.40 1.13 2.41
CA TRP A 40 -16.71 1.16 1.11
C TRP A 40 -15.19 1.13 1.27
N LEU A 41 -14.64 1.87 2.25
CA LEU A 41 -13.21 1.82 2.57
C LEU A 41 -12.78 0.44 3.10
N THR A 42 -13.61 -0.17 3.93
CA THR A 42 -13.38 -1.51 4.49
C THR A 42 -13.32 -2.56 3.39
N GLU A 43 -14.26 -2.55 2.45
CA GLU A 43 -14.27 -3.47 1.31
C GLU A 43 -13.06 -3.26 0.39
N LYS A 44 -12.68 -1.99 0.16
CA LYS A 44 -11.59 -1.63 -0.74
C LYS A 44 -10.19 -1.92 -0.19
N LYS A 45 -9.95 -1.66 1.10
CA LYS A 45 -8.60 -1.69 1.70
C LYS A 45 -8.53 -2.31 3.09
N GLY A 46 -9.59 -2.97 3.55
CA GLY A 46 -9.64 -3.74 4.79
C GLY A 46 -10.12 -2.96 6.02
N GLN A 47 -9.65 -1.73 6.22
CA GLN A 47 -10.11 -0.89 7.33
C GLN A 47 -9.93 0.60 7.02
N PRO A 48 -10.87 1.49 7.42
CA PRO A 48 -10.65 2.93 7.41
C PRO A 48 -9.56 3.34 8.43
N PHE A 49 -8.71 4.27 8.04
CA PHE A 49 -7.72 4.90 8.92
C PHE A 49 -8.39 5.98 9.80
N MET A 50 -9.30 6.78 9.22
CA MET A 50 -10.18 7.71 9.92
C MET A 50 -11.64 7.34 9.70
N SER A 51 -12.48 7.53 10.72
CA SER A 51 -13.93 7.35 10.59
C SER A 51 -14.54 8.32 9.58
N PHE A 52 -15.73 8.00 9.09
CA PHE A 52 -16.46 8.88 8.18
C PHE A 52 -16.59 10.31 8.73
N TYR A 53 -16.96 10.45 10.00
CA TYR A 53 -17.16 11.76 10.63
C TYR A 53 -15.87 12.57 10.76
N GLU A 54 -14.74 11.92 11.07
CA GLU A 54 -13.43 12.59 11.12
C GLU A 54 -13.03 13.10 9.73
N ARG A 55 -13.21 12.27 8.69
CA ARG A 55 -12.94 12.65 7.30
C ARG A 55 -13.83 13.80 6.85
N LYS A 56 -15.12 13.74 7.20
CA LYS A 56 -16.11 14.77 6.89
C LYS A 56 -15.72 16.11 7.51
N GLU A 57 -15.44 16.14 8.81
CA GLU A 57 -15.05 17.37 9.54
C GLU A 57 -13.81 18.01 8.91
N ILE A 58 -12.79 17.22 8.57
CA ILE A 58 -11.58 17.73 7.91
C ILE A 58 -11.92 18.36 6.55
N LEU A 59 -12.76 17.69 5.75
CA LEU A 59 -13.14 18.16 4.42
C LEU A 59 -14.01 19.42 4.45
N GLU A 60 -14.98 19.50 5.37
CA GLU A 60 -15.84 20.69 5.56
C GLU A 60 -15.05 21.94 5.96
N ASN A 61 -13.89 21.76 6.59
CA ASN A 61 -13.00 22.85 6.98
C ASN A 61 -11.95 23.20 5.92
N LEU A 62 -11.96 22.56 4.74
CA LEU A 62 -11.11 22.98 3.62
C LEU A 62 -11.71 24.18 2.90
N LYS A 63 -10.93 25.24 2.72
CA LYS A 63 -11.36 26.50 2.06
C LYS A 63 -12.04 26.30 0.70
N ALA A 64 -11.63 25.29 -0.07
CA ALA A 64 -12.13 25.02 -1.41
C ALA A 64 -13.41 24.17 -1.44
N VAL A 65 -13.83 23.62 -0.29
CA VAL A 65 -15.01 22.77 -0.16
C VAL A 65 -16.15 23.63 0.39
N ASN A 66 -17.31 23.55 -0.25
CA ASN A 66 -18.51 24.26 0.20
C ASN A 66 -19.48 23.33 0.94
N GLU A 67 -19.54 22.06 0.54
CA GLU A 67 -20.44 21.06 1.10
C GLU A 67 -19.78 19.67 1.07
N VAL A 68 -20.04 18.86 2.10
CA VAL A 68 -19.67 17.44 2.11
C VAL A 68 -20.93 16.61 2.37
N ILE A 69 -21.26 15.73 1.43
CA ILE A 69 -22.45 14.88 1.51
C ILE A 69 -22.07 13.43 1.78
N GLU A 70 -22.93 12.78 2.56
CA GLU A 70 -23.01 11.32 2.68
C GLU A 70 -23.97 10.79 1.61
N PHE A 71 -23.74 9.59 1.12
CA PHE A 71 -24.59 8.92 0.15
C PHE A 71 -24.47 7.39 0.27
N ASP A 72 -25.42 6.67 -0.31
CA ASP A 72 -25.36 5.21 -0.41
C ASP A 72 -24.39 4.79 -1.52
N ASP A 73 -23.25 4.23 -1.11
CA ASP A 73 -22.20 3.73 -1.99
C ASP A 73 -22.10 2.19 -2.00
N SER A 74 -23.17 1.50 -1.60
CA SER A 74 -23.24 0.03 -1.54
C SER A 74 -23.11 -0.66 -2.90
N ASP A 75 -23.38 0.04 -4.00
CA ASP A 75 -23.15 -0.45 -5.37
C ASP A 75 -21.72 -0.19 -5.89
N GLY A 76 -20.87 0.42 -5.06
CA GLY A 76 -19.49 0.76 -5.36
C GLY A 76 -19.32 2.01 -6.24
N SER A 77 -20.40 2.70 -6.61
CA SER A 77 -20.41 3.88 -7.48
C SER A 77 -20.83 5.16 -6.73
N CYS A 78 -20.68 6.31 -7.39
CA CYS A 78 -21.14 7.60 -6.90
C CYS A 78 -22.53 8.00 -7.46
N CYS A 79 -23.27 7.09 -8.11
CA CYS A 79 -24.54 7.41 -8.79
C CYS A 79 -25.58 8.00 -7.85
N ALA A 80 -25.75 7.42 -6.65
CA ALA A 80 -26.72 7.91 -5.66
C ALA A 80 -26.42 9.34 -5.20
N ALA A 81 -25.14 9.68 -4.98
CA ALA A 81 -24.73 11.04 -4.67
C ALA A 81 -25.08 12.02 -5.80
N LEU A 82 -24.86 11.63 -7.05
CA LEU A 82 -25.16 12.48 -8.20
C LEU A 82 -26.66 12.74 -8.35
N GLU A 83 -27.51 11.74 -8.13
CA GLU A 83 -28.97 11.94 -8.13
C GLU A 83 -29.42 12.81 -6.94
N GLN A 84 -28.82 12.65 -5.75
CA GLN A 84 -29.10 13.52 -4.61
C GLN A 84 -28.73 14.98 -4.90
N ILE A 85 -27.57 15.23 -5.52
CA ILE A 85 -27.11 16.58 -5.87
C ILE A 85 -28.05 17.22 -6.90
N LYS A 86 -28.55 16.46 -7.88
CA LYS A 86 -29.56 16.94 -8.83
C LYS A 86 -30.84 17.40 -8.13
N LEU A 87 -31.26 16.72 -7.06
CA LEU A 87 -32.43 17.13 -6.29
C LEU A 87 -32.16 18.39 -5.46
N SER A 88 -30.95 18.55 -4.93
CA SER A 88 -30.53 19.74 -4.18
C SER A 88 -30.32 20.97 -5.07
N TYR A 89 -29.88 20.76 -6.32
CA TYR A 89 -29.52 21.81 -7.27
C TYR A 89 -30.20 21.61 -8.66
N PRO A 90 -31.54 21.65 -8.73
CA PRO A 90 -32.30 21.21 -9.91
C PRO A 90 -32.15 22.10 -11.15
N GLU A 91 -31.82 23.38 -10.97
CA GLU A 91 -31.70 24.37 -12.05
C GLU A 91 -30.23 24.72 -12.38
N ASP A 92 -29.29 24.09 -11.68
CA ASP A 92 -27.87 24.39 -11.81
C ASP A 92 -27.16 23.39 -12.74
N GLN A 93 -26.03 23.83 -13.30
CA GLN A 93 -25.18 22.98 -14.11
C GLN A 93 -24.29 22.14 -13.17
N ILE A 94 -24.39 20.81 -13.29
CA ILE A 94 -23.61 19.88 -12.45
C ILE A 94 -22.46 19.29 -13.27
N ILE A 95 -21.24 19.44 -12.75
CA ILE A 95 -20.01 18.92 -13.35
C ILE A 95 -19.36 17.94 -12.37
N PHE A 96 -19.38 16.65 -12.70
CA PHE A 96 -18.67 15.63 -11.94
C PHE A 96 -17.22 15.52 -12.42
N CYS A 97 -16.30 15.82 -11.52
CA CYS A 97 -14.87 15.73 -11.76
C CYS A 97 -14.36 14.35 -11.35
N ASN A 98 -13.44 13.80 -12.13
CA ASN A 98 -12.66 12.62 -11.77
C ASN A 98 -11.16 12.95 -11.80
N GLY A 99 -10.43 12.45 -10.81
CA GLY A 99 -8.97 12.52 -10.79
C GLY A 99 -8.29 11.31 -11.45
N GLY A 100 -7.11 11.55 -12.04
CA GLY A 100 -6.21 10.50 -12.57
C GLY A 100 -6.72 9.74 -13.81
N ASP A 101 -6.27 8.48 -13.95
CA ASP A 101 -6.41 7.58 -15.11
C ASP A 101 -7.86 7.10 -15.43
N ARG A 102 -8.88 7.75 -14.89
CA ARG A 102 -10.29 7.40 -15.17
C ARG A 102 -10.74 8.10 -16.44
N ASP A 103 -11.06 7.31 -17.47
CA ASP A 103 -11.57 7.77 -18.75
C ASP A 103 -13.04 7.37 -18.98
N LYS A 104 -13.61 7.83 -20.10
CA LYS A 104 -15.01 7.59 -20.50
C LYS A 104 -15.40 6.11 -20.62
N THR A 105 -14.46 5.17 -20.54
CA THR A 105 -14.74 3.74 -20.73
C THR A 105 -14.97 2.98 -19.42
N ASN A 106 -14.77 3.61 -18.25
CA ASN A 106 -14.65 2.88 -16.98
C ASN A 106 -15.34 3.55 -15.77
N ILE A 107 -16.43 4.29 -15.97
CA ILE A 107 -17.07 5.11 -14.93
C ILE A 107 -18.58 4.84 -14.91
N PRO A 108 -19.08 4.01 -13.96
CA PRO A 108 -20.50 3.66 -13.84
C PRO A 108 -21.44 4.88 -13.79
N GLU A 109 -20.94 6.00 -13.26
CA GLU A 109 -21.66 7.24 -13.06
C GLU A 109 -22.15 7.90 -14.36
N MET A 110 -21.58 7.54 -15.52
CA MET A 110 -22.02 8.09 -16.81
C MET A 110 -23.46 7.72 -17.20
N ILE A 111 -24.07 6.77 -16.48
CA ILE A 111 -25.49 6.42 -16.64
C ILE A 111 -26.41 7.55 -16.12
N VAL A 112 -25.92 8.38 -15.19
CA VAL A 112 -26.69 9.49 -14.63
C VAL A 112 -26.83 10.60 -15.67
N GLN A 113 -28.08 10.87 -16.06
CA GLN A 113 -28.40 11.90 -17.05
C GLN A 113 -28.28 13.31 -16.46
N ASN A 114 -28.03 14.28 -17.36
CA ASN A 114 -27.93 15.72 -17.06
C ASN A 114 -26.75 16.08 -16.14
N ILE A 115 -25.62 15.40 -16.32
CA ILE A 115 -24.36 15.69 -15.64
C ILE A 115 -23.26 15.78 -16.68
N GLU A 116 -22.43 16.82 -16.56
CA GLU A 116 -21.21 16.96 -17.34
C GLU A 116 -20.05 16.28 -16.61
N PHE A 117 -19.11 15.73 -17.36
CA PHE A 117 -17.98 14.99 -16.80
C PHE A 117 -16.66 15.65 -17.19
N GLU A 118 -15.84 15.97 -16.21
CA GLU A 118 -14.48 16.48 -16.40
C GLU A 118 -13.45 15.46 -15.90
N PHE A 119 -12.49 15.10 -16.76
CA PHE A 119 -11.48 14.07 -16.49
C PHE A 119 -10.09 14.67 -16.32
N GLY A 120 -9.20 13.97 -15.63
CA GLY A 120 -7.81 14.42 -15.44
C GLY A 120 -7.67 15.63 -14.49
N VAL A 121 -8.71 15.93 -13.70
CA VAL A 121 -8.65 17.03 -12.73
C VAL A 121 -7.68 16.64 -11.62
N GLY A 122 -6.66 17.46 -11.37
CA GLY A 122 -5.54 17.08 -10.49
C GLY A 122 -4.20 16.98 -11.22
N GLY A 123 -4.23 16.68 -12.53
CA GLY A 123 -3.05 16.39 -13.36
C GLY A 123 -2.52 14.96 -13.16
N ASP A 124 -1.61 14.56 -14.05
CA ASP A 124 -1.06 13.19 -14.12
C ASP A 124 0.07 12.93 -13.10
N ASP A 125 0.60 14.00 -12.48
CA ASP A 125 1.63 13.92 -11.45
C ASP A 125 1.03 13.42 -10.12
N LYS A 126 0.86 12.10 -10.02
CA LYS A 126 0.43 11.43 -8.79
C LYS A 126 1.55 11.46 -7.75
N LYS A 127 1.72 12.62 -7.09
CA LYS A 127 2.80 12.86 -6.13
C LYS A 127 2.81 11.88 -4.96
N ASN A 128 1.66 11.37 -4.52
CA ASN A 128 1.48 10.38 -3.45
C ASN A 128 0.07 9.75 -3.49
N SER A 129 -0.14 8.65 -2.74
CA SER A 129 -1.45 8.04 -2.49
C SER A 129 -1.63 7.63 -1.02
N SER A 130 -2.88 7.61 -0.53
CA SER A 130 -3.20 7.16 0.83
C SER A 130 -2.66 5.77 1.14
N SER A 131 -2.79 4.81 0.22
CA SER A 131 -2.25 3.45 0.39
C SER A 131 -0.73 3.44 0.55
N TRP A 132 -0.01 4.26 -0.22
CA TRP A 132 1.44 4.39 -0.10
C TRP A 132 1.85 5.02 1.24
N ILE A 133 1.15 6.08 1.68
CA ILE A 133 1.40 6.72 2.98
C ILE A 133 1.19 5.75 4.13
N LEU A 134 0.06 5.03 4.14
CA LEU A 134 -0.25 4.06 5.20
C LEU A 134 0.73 2.88 5.20
N LYS A 135 1.18 2.44 4.01
CA LYS A 135 2.18 1.39 3.90
C LYS A 135 3.52 1.80 4.52
N ASN A 136 3.97 3.02 4.23
CA ASN A 136 5.20 3.58 4.84
C ASN A 136 5.03 3.81 6.35
N TRP A 137 3.83 4.12 6.82
CA TRP A 137 3.54 4.27 8.25
C TRP A 137 3.55 2.92 9.00
N LEU A 138 2.94 1.88 8.43
CA LEU A 138 2.93 0.53 8.99
C LEU A 138 4.32 -0.10 9.00
N GLY A 139 5.23 0.36 8.15
CA GLY A 139 6.59 -0.11 8.10
C GLY A 139 7.46 0.62 7.09
N GLU A 140 8.74 0.83 7.43
CA GLU A 140 9.74 1.18 6.44
C GLU A 140 9.83 0.04 5.42
N ALA A 141 9.40 0.32 4.20
CA ALA A 141 9.56 -0.55 3.06
C ALA A 141 10.88 -0.19 2.37
N GLU A 142 11.74 -1.17 2.12
CA GLU A 142 12.98 -0.95 1.39
C GLU A 142 13.09 -1.91 0.21
N ASP A 143 13.37 -1.35 -0.96
CA ASP A 143 13.65 -2.12 -2.18
C ASP A 143 15.13 -2.49 -2.22
N ARG A 144 15.42 -3.73 -2.59
CA ARG A 144 16.77 -4.31 -2.67
C ARG A 144 16.95 -4.99 -4.02
N VAL A 145 18.20 -5.22 -4.41
CA VAL A 145 18.54 -5.94 -5.67
C VAL A 145 17.94 -7.34 -5.76
N TRP A 146 17.62 -7.95 -4.61
CA TRP A 146 17.04 -9.28 -4.52
C TRP A 146 15.51 -9.30 -4.38
N GLY A 147 14.88 -8.14 -4.16
CA GLY A 147 13.47 -8.06 -3.85
C GLY A 147 13.13 -6.88 -2.94
N LYS A 148 12.30 -7.12 -1.94
CA LYS A 148 11.77 -6.06 -1.07
C LYS A 148 11.54 -6.58 0.33
N PHE A 149 11.61 -5.72 1.34
CA PHE A 149 11.07 -6.07 2.65
C PHE A 149 10.23 -4.95 3.27
N PHE A 150 9.42 -5.33 4.26
CA PHE A 150 8.63 -4.44 5.10
C PHE A 150 8.95 -4.71 6.57
N ASN A 151 9.28 -3.67 7.33
CA ASN A 151 9.35 -3.77 8.79
C ASN A 151 7.93 -3.68 9.38
N LEU A 152 7.35 -4.79 9.83
CA LEU A 152 5.98 -4.83 10.37
C LEU A 152 5.90 -4.46 11.86
N TYR A 153 7.00 -4.65 12.59
CA TYR A 153 7.13 -4.30 14.00
C TYR A 153 8.61 -4.18 14.37
N LYS A 154 8.96 -3.24 15.25
CA LYS A 154 10.33 -3.12 15.77
C LYS A 154 10.31 -2.54 17.18
N ASN A 155 11.04 -3.18 18.08
CA ASN A 155 11.57 -2.59 19.31
C ASN A 155 13.06 -2.97 19.45
N GLU A 156 13.70 -2.68 20.59
CA GLU A 156 15.13 -2.97 20.79
C GLU A 156 15.47 -4.46 20.63
N LYS A 157 14.59 -5.35 21.09
CA LYS A 157 14.85 -6.80 21.22
C LYS A 157 14.18 -7.66 20.17
N ILE A 158 13.15 -7.15 19.50
CA ILE A 158 12.32 -7.89 18.55
C ILE A 158 12.07 -7.05 17.31
N LYS A 159 12.23 -7.67 16.14
CA LYS A 159 11.85 -7.09 14.86
C LYS A 159 11.09 -8.12 14.02
N LEU A 160 9.98 -7.70 13.43
CA LEU A 160 9.17 -8.50 12.52
C LEU A 160 9.30 -7.92 11.11
N LYS A 161 9.66 -8.74 10.14
CA LYS A 161 9.72 -8.35 8.72
C LYS A 161 8.88 -9.26 7.84
N GLU A 162 8.30 -8.71 6.78
CA GLU A 162 7.94 -9.49 5.59
C GLU A 162 9.04 -9.31 4.55
N LEU A 163 9.67 -10.41 4.12
CA LEU A 163 10.62 -10.44 3.02
C LEU A 163 9.93 -10.96 1.75
N ILE A 164 10.16 -10.31 0.62
CA ILE A 164 9.72 -10.74 -0.71
C ILE A 164 10.96 -10.97 -1.57
N ILE A 165 11.21 -12.23 -1.94
CA ILE A 165 12.39 -12.63 -2.71
C ILE A 165 11.93 -12.90 -4.14
N HIS A 166 12.41 -12.10 -5.09
CA HIS A 166 12.04 -12.24 -6.49
C HIS A 166 12.59 -13.52 -7.12
N ALA A 167 11.95 -13.96 -8.21
CA ALA A 167 12.39 -15.12 -8.98
C ALA A 167 13.85 -14.97 -9.44
N GLY A 168 14.65 -16.02 -9.24
CA GLY A 168 16.07 -16.05 -9.59
C GLY A 168 16.98 -15.16 -8.74
N LYS A 169 16.48 -14.61 -7.63
CA LYS A 169 17.25 -13.69 -6.76
C LYS A 169 17.51 -14.29 -5.38
N GLY A 170 18.47 -13.71 -4.67
CA GLY A 170 18.86 -14.14 -3.33
C GLY A 170 19.66 -13.09 -2.58
N MET A 171 19.72 -13.24 -1.26
CA MET A 171 20.45 -12.35 -0.37
C MET A 171 21.94 -12.73 -0.32
N SER A 172 22.77 -11.89 0.31
CA SER A 172 24.15 -12.29 0.59
C SER A 172 24.21 -13.39 1.66
N LEU A 173 25.20 -14.27 1.58
CA LEU A 173 25.58 -15.14 2.68
C LEU A 173 26.04 -14.29 3.87
N GLN A 174 25.31 -14.40 4.97
CA GLN A 174 25.46 -13.55 6.14
C GLN A 174 25.35 -14.34 7.44
N ARG A 175 25.79 -13.73 8.55
CA ARG A 175 25.53 -14.16 9.92
C ARG A 175 25.36 -12.96 10.83
N HIS A 176 24.77 -13.17 12.00
CA HIS A 176 24.53 -12.16 13.04
C HIS A 176 25.03 -12.67 14.40
N PHE A 177 25.50 -11.82 15.30
CA PHE A 177 26.09 -12.23 16.59
C PHE A 177 25.15 -12.03 17.78
N ASN A 178 24.21 -11.09 17.70
CA ASN A 178 23.39 -10.64 18.83
C ASN A 178 21.94 -11.12 18.80
N ARG A 179 21.49 -11.71 17.69
CA ARG A 179 20.11 -12.18 17.49
C ARG A 179 19.99 -13.60 16.97
N ASP A 180 18.82 -14.16 17.13
CA ASP A 180 18.34 -15.37 16.46
C ASP A 180 17.16 -14.97 15.54
N GLU A 181 16.85 -15.81 14.56
CA GLU A 181 15.77 -15.56 13.61
C GLU A 181 14.86 -16.79 13.44
N ILE A 182 13.56 -16.55 13.25
CA ILE A 182 12.56 -17.54 12.83
C ILE A 182 11.96 -17.06 11.52
N TRP A 183 12.01 -17.89 10.50
CA TRP A 183 11.46 -17.63 9.19
C TRP A 183 10.28 -18.56 8.94
N PHE A 184 9.14 -18.00 8.54
CA PHE A 184 7.95 -18.75 8.13
C PHE A 184 7.62 -18.41 6.67
N VAL A 185 7.53 -19.42 5.81
CA VAL A 185 7.19 -19.21 4.39
C VAL A 185 5.69 -18.96 4.26
N SER A 186 5.30 -17.70 4.07
CA SER A 186 3.89 -17.30 3.92
C SER A 186 3.35 -17.45 2.49
N LYS A 187 4.24 -17.50 1.49
CA LYS A 187 3.88 -17.74 0.08
C LYS A 187 5.07 -18.31 -0.69
N GLY A 188 4.78 -19.22 -1.62
CA GLY A 188 5.78 -19.73 -2.57
C GLY A 188 6.72 -20.74 -1.93
N LYS A 189 7.97 -20.73 -2.39
CA LYS A 189 9.03 -21.65 -1.97
C LYS A 189 10.40 -21.01 -2.21
N CYS A 190 11.39 -21.39 -1.40
CA CYS A 190 12.76 -20.90 -1.52
C CYS A 190 13.75 -21.98 -1.10
N ASN A 191 15.03 -21.69 -1.28
CA ASN A 191 16.11 -22.49 -0.74
C ASN A 191 16.90 -21.64 0.27
N VAL A 192 17.40 -22.30 1.31
CA VAL A 192 18.28 -21.69 2.30
C VAL A 192 19.59 -22.47 2.30
N LYS A 193 20.67 -21.82 1.87
CA LYS A 193 22.04 -22.30 2.07
C LYS A 193 22.47 -21.87 3.47
N TYR A 194 22.89 -22.80 4.32
CA TYR A 194 23.28 -22.49 5.70
C TYR A 194 24.42 -23.37 6.20
N GLN A 195 25.09 -22.91 7.26
CA GLN A 195 26.09 -23.66 8.01
C GLN A 195 25.95 -23.31 9.49
N ARG A 196 25.66 -24.31 10.31
CA ARG A 196 25.53 -24.12 11.76
C ARG A 196 26.90 -23.89 12.40
N THR A 197 26.99 -23.06 13.43
CA THR A 197 28.28 -22.71 14.09
C THR A 197 29.13 -23.92 14.51
N LYS A 198 28.50 -25.05 14.86
CA LYS A 198 29.18 -26.30 15.27
C LYS A 198 29.47 -27.27 14.12
N GLN A 199 29.11 -26.93 12.89
CA GLN A 199 29.22 -27.78 11.70
C GLN A 199 30.22 -27.19 10.70
N LYS A 200 31.00 -28.07 10.07
CA LYS A 200 31.98 -27.67 9.04
C LYS A 200 31.36 -27.54 7.65
N ASP A 201 30.34 -28.34 7.36
CA ASP A 201 29.79 -28.45 6.01
C ASP A 201 28.58 -27.53 5.83
N GLN A 202 28.52 -26.88 4.67
CA GLN A 202 27.35 -26.14 4.23
C GLN A 202 26.26 -27.09 3.76
N GLN A 203 25.01 -26.76 4.09
CA GLN A 203 23.82 -27.51 3.73
C GLN A 203 22.85 -26.61 2.97
N ILE A 204 21.95 -27.23 2.20
CA ILE A 204 20.86 -26.53 1.52
C ILE A 204 19.55 -27.17 1.95
N GLU A 205 18.64 -26.36 2.46
CA GLU A 205 17.27 -26.76 2.78
C GLU A 205 16.30 -26.11 1.80
N LYS A 206 15.33 -26.89 1.31
CA LYS A 206 14.27 -26.41 0.43
C LYS A 206 13.03 -26.19 1.30
N LEU A 207 12.53 -24.95 1.33
CA LEU A 207 11.36 -24.58 2.10
C LEU A 207 10.17 -24.36 1.16
N GLY A 208 9.06 -25.02 1.46
CA GLY A 208 7.76 -24.82 0.84
C GLY A 208 6.84 -23.96 1.70
N LEU A 209 5.60 -23.82 1.23
CA LEU A 209 4.56 -23.07 1.94
C LEU A 209 4.36 -23.60 3.36
N HIS A 210 4.38 -22.69 4.34
CA HIS A 210 4.26 -22.93 5.77
C HIS A 210 5.44 -23.62 6.46
N ASP A 211 6.52 -23.93 5.74
CA ASP A 211 7.73 -24.42 6.39
C ASP A 211 8.36 -23.32 7.26
N VAL A 212 9.01 -23.77 8.34
CA VAL A 212 9.66 -22.90 9.32
C VAL A 212 11.15 -23.22 9.34
N PHE A 213 11.97 -22.19 9.18
CA PHE A 213 13.42 -22.28 9.33
C PHE A 213 13.89 -21.40 10.48
N LYS A 214 14.88 -21.88 11.24
CA LYS A 214 15.45 -21.13 12.36
C LYS A 214 16.92 -20.84 12.08
N VAL A 215 17.33 -19.61 12.36
CA VAL A 215 18.73 -19.18 12.27
C VAL A 215 19.22 -18.88 13.67
N GLY A 216 20.26 -19.57 14.11
CA GLY A 216 20.90 -19.29 15.39
C GLY A 216 21.92 -18.16 15.29
N LYS A 217 22.27 -17.55 16.41
CA LYS A 217 23.47 -16.68 16.50
C LYS A 217 24.68 -17.36 15.86
N GLU A 218 25.42 -16.59 15.05
CA GLU A 218 26.62 -16.97 14.32
C GLU A 218 26.45 -18.01 13.19
N ASP A 219 25.23 -18.53 12.98
CA ASP A 219 24.96 -19.43 11.87
C ASP A 219 25.05 -18.66 10.54
N TRP A 220 25.87 -19.17 9.62
CA TRP A 220 25.87 -18.67 8.25
C TRP A 220 24.58 -19.09 7.57
N HIS A 221 23.92 -18.15 6.89
CA HIS A 221 22.68 -18.40 6.17
C HIS A 221 22.55 -17.47 4.96
N GLN A 222 21.92 -17.99 3.91
CA GLN A 222 21.64 -17.30 2.66
C GLN A 222 20.33 -17.83 2.08
N ILE A 223 19.32 -16.98 2.02
CA ILE A 223 18.09 -17.27 1.30
C ILE A 223 18.20 -16.89 -0.17
N TYR A 224 17.69 -17.75 -1.05
CA TYR A 224 17.51 -17.47 -2.46
C TYR A 224 16.29 -18.19 -3.03
N ASN A 225 15.72 -17.62 -4.08
CA ASN A 225 14.54 -18.14 -4.77
C ASN A 225 14.91 -18.59 -6.18
N PRO A 226 15.17 -19.89 -6.41
CA PRO A 226 15.47 -20.42 -7.74
C PRO A 226 14.22 -20.69 -8.60
N TYR A 227 13.04 -20.28 -8.14
CA TYR A 227 11.76 -20.61 -8.78
C TYR A 227 11.19 -19.40 -9.54
N ALA A 228 10.20 -19.64 -10.41
CA ALA A 228 9.60 -18.61 -11.27
C ALA A 228 8.64 -17.65 -10.55
N GLU A 229 8.09 -18.06 -9.40
CA GLU A 229 7.18 -17.24 -8.60
C GLU A 229 7.92 -16.60 -7.43
N GLU A 230 7.44 -15.44 -6.97
CA GLU A 230 7.97 -14.80 -5.76
C GLU A 230 7.79 -15.68 -4.52
N CYS A 231 8.78 -15.65 -3.63
CA CYS A 231 8.68 -16.24 -2.30
C CYS A 231 8.48 -15.15 -1.26
N ARG A 232 7.60 -15.39 -0.28
CA ARG A 232 7.39 -14.49 0.85
C ARG A 232 7.68 -15.18 2.17
N ILE A 233 8.37 -14.46 3.05
CA ILE A 233 8.75 -14.94 4.37
C ILE A 233 8.34 -13.92 5.42
N ILE A 234 7.76 -14.41 6.51
CA ILE A 234 7.65 -13.68 7.76
C ILE A 234 8.87 -14.02 8.60
N GLU A 235 9.72 -13.02 8.85
CA GLU A 235 10.94 -13.13 9.64
C GLU A 235 10.72 -12.48 11.01
N ILE A 236 10.95 -13.26 12.07
CA ILE A 236 10.99 -12.79 13.45
C ILE A 236 12.45 -12.80 13.90
N GLN A 237 13.03 -11.62 14.07
CA GLN A 237 14.34 -11.42 14.68
C GLN A 237 14.15 -11.18 16.18
N TYR A 238 14.89 -11.88 17.03
CA TYR A 238 14.87 -11.65 18.47
C TYR A 238 16.25 -11.86 19.12
N GLY A 239 16.57 -11.07 20.14
CA GLY A 239 17.88 -11.16 20.80
C GLY A 239 18.17 -10.01 21.76
N ASP A 240 19.46 -9.80 22.00
CA ASP A 240 19.96 -8.70 22.84
C ASP A 240 19.78 -7.35 22.11
N GLU A 241 19.96 -7.36 20.80
CA GLU A 241 19.71 -6.25 19.89
C GLU A 241 19.35 -6.76 18.48
N THR A 242 18.54 -6.02 17.71
CA THR A 242 18.15 -6.36 16.32
C THR A 242 18.70 -5.40 15.26
N SER A 243 19.85 -4.78 15.54
CA SER A 243 20.53 -3.82 14.64
C SER A 243 21.14 -4.51 13.41
N GLU A 244 21.19 -3.78 12.29
CA GLU A 244 21.86 -4.25 11.05
C GLU A 244 23.39 -4.15 11.15
N GLU A 245 23.93 -3.43 12.14
CA GLU A 245 25.38 -3.28 12.39
C GLU A 245 26.05 -4.57 12.88
N ASP A 246 25.23 -5.53 13.34
CA ASP A 246 25.65 -6.83 13.84
C ASP A 246 25.84 -7.89 12.73
N ILE A 247 25.79 -7.49 11.46
CA ILE A 247 25.80 -8.43 10.34
C ILE A 247 27.18 -8.48 9.68
N GLU A 248 27.72 -9.68 9.57
CA GLU A 248 28.86 -9.98 8.70
C GLU A 248 28.35 -10.60 7.38
N ARG A 249 28.88 -10.12 6.24
CA ARG A 249 28.51 -10.59 4.89
C ARG A 249 29.76 -11.04 4.15
N LEU A 250 29.72 -12.20 3.49
CA LEU A 250 30.86 -12.75 2.73
C LEU A 250 30.67 -12.69 1.22
N GLU A 251 29.50 -13.13 0.73
CA GLU A 251 29.29 -13.38 -0.69
C GLU A 251 27.87 -12.96 -1.08
N PHE A 252 27.71 -12.26 -2.20
CA PHE A 252 26.38 -11.99 -2.76
C PHE A 252 25.84 -13.24 -3.46
N TYR A 253 24.52 -13.36 -3.56
CA TYR A 253 23.95 -14.42 -4.39
C TYR A 253 24.20 -14.09 -5.87
N GLU A 254 25.06 -14.88 -6.50
CA GLU A 254 25.17 -14.95 -7.94
C GLU A 254 24.04 -15.87 -8.43
N GLY A 255 22.94 -15.28 -8.91
CA GLY A 255 21.85 -16.06 -9.50
C GLY A 255 22.29 -16.80 -10.75
N ASN A 256 21.41 -17.65 -11.31
CA ASN A 256 21.63 -18.15 -12.66
C ASN A 256 21.70 -16.94 -13.61
N ASN A 257 22.90 -16.57 -14.04
CA ASN A 257 23.16 -15.65 -15.15
C ASN A 257 22.89 -16.39 -16.47
N ASP A 258 21.69 -16.95 -16.61
CA ASP A 258 21.20 -17.45 -17.89
C ASP A 258 20.34 -16.33 -18.49
N GLU A 259 21.00 -15.36 -19.11
CA GLU A 259 20.42 -14.60 -20.23
C GLU A 259 20.18 -15.53 -21.42
#